data_AF-A0A355G631-F1
#
_entry.id   AF-A0A355G631-F1
#
_cell.length_a   1.000
_cell.length_b   1.000
_cell.length_c   1.000
_cell.angle_alpha   90.00
_cell.angle_beta   90.00
_cell.angle_gamma   90.00
#
_symmetry.space_group_name_H-M   'P 1'
#
loop_
_entity.id
_entity.type
_entity.pdbx_description
1 polymer ?
#
loop_
_entity_poly.entity_id
_entity_poly.type
_entity_poly.pdbx_seq_one_letter_code
_entity_poly.pdbx_strand_id
1 'polypeptide(L)'
;MSNQELSRRGFLLTTGAVCCSAAFKSSLAAENEQDASNYKKLDCHLHINHKNRSLEDTIRHMDATGTARAFILPLETGEGGVLLRTETVLHAFHKYPDRLIPFCQTDIRQPDVIERIRAYHLLGCRGIGEQ
;
A
#
# COMPACT_ATOMS: atom_id res chain seq x y z
N MET A 1 32.67 -34.02 -52.17
CA MET A 1 31.72 -34.53 -51.16
C MET A 1 32.51 -35.23 -50.08
N SER A 2 32.57 -34.66 -48.88
CA SER A 2 32.99 -35.35 -47.66
C SER A 2 32.16 -34.74 -46.52
N ASN A 3 31.20 -35.51 -46.02
CA ASN A 3 30.33 -35.12 -44.91
C ASN A 3 31.14 -35.20 -43.62
N GLN A 4 31.32 -34.07 -42.92
CA GLN A 4 31.71 -34.10 -41.51
C GLN A 4 30.46 -34.24 -40.67
N GLU A 5 30.19 -35.46 -40.18
CA GLU A 5 29.12 -35.69 -39.21
C GLU A 5 29.51 -35.13 -37.85
N LEU A 6 28.73 -34.14 -37.39
CA LEU A 6 28.76 -33.66 -36.02
C LEU A 6 28.26 -34.76 -35.07
N SER A 7 29.19 -35.42 -34.39
CA SER A 7 28.89 -36.43 -33.38
C SER A 7 28.17 -35.80 -32.17
N ARG A 8 27.17 -36.51 -31.63
CA ARG A 8 26.37 -36.14 -30.45
C ARG A 8 27.19 -35.78 -29.20
N ARG A 9 28.45 -36.24 -29.11
CA ARG A 9 29.38 -35.86 -28.03
C ARG A 9 29.97 -34.45 -28.20
N GLY A 10 30.08 -33.94 -29.42
CA GLY A 10 30.53 -32.57 -29.69
C GLY A 10 29.51 -31.53 -29.24
N PHE A 11 28.22 -31.80 -29.41
CA PHE A 11 27.14 -30.89 -29.03
C PHE A 11 27.06 -30.66 -27.50
N LEU A 12 27.33 -31.70 -26.70
CA LEU A 12 27.33 -31.65 -25.23
C LEU A 12 28.53 -30.91 -24.63
N LEU A 13 29.69 -30.89 -25.31
CA LEU A 13 30.86 -30.15 -24.85
C LEU A 13 30.72 -28.63 -25.09
N THR A 14 30.01 -28.22 -26.14
CA THR A 14 29.73 -26.81 -26.42
C THR A 14 28.64 -26.19 -25.53
N THR A 15 27.79 -27.00 -24.87
CA THR A 15 26.76 -26.49 -23.95
C THR A 15 27.24 -26.31 -22.51
N GLY A 16 28.36 -26.94 -22.13
CA GLY A 16 28.90 -26.85 -20.76
C GLY A 16 29.65 -25.54 -20.44
N ALA A 17 30.21 -24.86 -21.45
CA ALA A 17 31.07 -23.69 -21.22
C ALA A 17 30.33 -22.34 -21.19
N VAL A 18 29.05 -22.29 -21.56
CA VAL A 18 28.27 -21.03 -21.62
C VAL A 18 27.51 -20.72 -20.32
N CYS A 19 27.40 -21.69 -19.40
CA CYS A 19 26.65 -21.48 -18.14
C CYS A 19 27.43 -20.71 -17.07
N CYS A 20 28.74 -20.49 -17.22
CA CYS A 20 29.55 -19.80 -16.20
C CYS A 20 29.59 -18.27 -16.35
N SER A 21 29.12 -17.71 -17.48
CA SER A 21 29.06 -16.25 -17.69
C SER A 21 27.74 -15.61 -17.24
N ALA A 22 26.73 -16.40 -16.86
CA ALA A 22 25.48 -15.88 -16.27
C ALA A 22 25.61 -15.53 -14.77
N ALA A 23 26.81 -15.64 -14.20
CA ALA A 23 27.10 -15.29 -12.81
C ALA A 23 27.46 -13.79 -12.61
N PHE A 24 27.31 -12.95 -13.63
CA PHE A 24 27.13 -11.51 -13.38
C PHE A 24 25.72 -11.31 -12.82
N LYS A 25 25.62 -11.53 -11.51
CA LYS A 25 24.51 -11.11 -10.67
C LYS A 25 24.10 -9.70 -11.11
N SER A 26 22.84 -9.55 -11.48
CA SER A 26 22.17 -8.25 -11.53
C SER A 26 22.24 -7.62 -10.13
N SER A 27 23.35 -6.96 -9.79
CA SER A 27 23.45 -6.22 -8.52
C SER A 27 22.53 -5.01 -8.57
N LEU A 28 22.26 -4.46 -9.77
CA LEU A 28 21.32 -3.36 -9.96
C LEU A 28 19.87 -3.70 -9.58
N ALA A 29 19.38 -4.93 -9.82
CA ALA A 29 18.02 -5.30 -9.40
C ALA A 29 17.95 -5.63 -7.89
N ALA A 30 18.98 -6.30 -7.36
CA ALA A 30 19.06 -6.66 -5.95
C ALA A 30 19.29 -5.45 -5.03
N GLU A 31 20.12 -4.49 -5.44
CA GLU A 31 20.33 -3.21 -4.73
C GLU A 31 19.02 -2.40 -4.67
N ASN A 32 18.24 -2.41 -5.74
CA ASN A 32 16.96 -1.69 -5.83
C ASN A 32 15.87 -2.32 -4.92
N GLU A 33 15.84 -3.65 -4.79
CA GLU A 33 14.95 -4.35 -3.84
C GLU A 33 15.34 -4.11 -2.38
N GLN A 34 16.63 -4.03 -2.09
CA GLN A 34 17.14 -3.86 -0.73
C GLN A 34 16.93 -2.42 -0.22
N ASP A 35 17.06 -1.43 -1.10
CA ASP A 35 16.79 -0.02 -0.79
C ASP A 35 15.27 0.26 -0.68
N ALA A 36 14.44 -0.40 -1.50
CA ALA A 36 12.98 -0.36 -1.39
C ALA A 36 12.45 -0.87 -0.03
N SER A 37 13.17 -1.82 0.61
CA SER A 37 12.82 -2.36 1.92
C SER A 37 12.99 -1.37 3.08
N ASN A 38 13.77 -0.30 2.88
CA ASN A 38 14.11 0.67 3.92
C ASN A 38 13.08 1.81 4.03
N TYR A 39 12.17 1.94 3.06
CA TYR A 39 11.13 2.96 3.08
C TYR A 39 9.94 2.53 3.95
N LYS A 40 9.54 3.44 4.84
CA LYS A 40 8.29 3.29 5.59
C LYS A 40 7.10 3.45 4.65
N LYS A 41 6.34 2.37 4.44
CA LYS A 41 5.15 2.40 3.59
C LYS A 41 4.07 3.30 4.19
N LEU A 42 3.54 4.21 3.38
CA LEU A 42 2.37 5.02 3.68
C LEU A 42 1.22 4.51 2.80
N ASP A 43 0.15 4.06 3.42
CA ASP A 43 -1.07 3.69 2.71
C ASP A 43 -1.91 4.94 2.48
N CYS A 44 -2.14 5.28 1.21
CA CYS A 44 -2.84 6.49 0.84
C CYS A 44 -4.37 6.34 0.80
N HIS A 45 -4.91 5.12 0.96
CA HIS A 45 -6.34 4.88 0.85
C HIS A 45 -6.75 3.66 1.68
N LEU A 46 -7.19 3.90 2.92
CA LEU A 46 -7.65 2.84 3.81
C LEU A 46 -8.98 3.17 4.48
N HIS A 47 -9.88 2.18 4.52
CA HIS A 47 -11.11 2.25 5.31
C HIS A 47 -11.06 1.29 6.49
N ILE A 48 -11.40 1.80 7.66
CA ILE A 48 -11.75 0.98 8.81
C ILE A 48 -13.09 0.29 8.47
N ASN A 49 -13.25 -0.99 8.83
CA ASN A 49 -14.42 -1.82 8.51
C ASN A 49 -14.52 -2.38 7.08
N HIS A 50 -13.53 -2.15 6.20
CA HIS A 50 -13.48 -2.87 4.93
C HIS A 50 -13.45 -4.40 5.19
N LYS A 51 -14.41 -5.13 4.59
CA LYS A 51 -14.63 -6.56 4.84
C LYS A 51 -14.92 -6.91 6.31
N ASN A 52 -15.66 -6.05 7.02
CA ASN A 52 -16.04 -6.22 8.43
C ASN A 52 -14.85 -6.28 9.42
N ARG A 53 -13.67 -5.74 9.04
CA ARG A 53 -12.51 -5.67 9.93
C ARG A 53 -12.75 -4.68 11.07
N SER A 54 -12.45 -5.08 12.29
CA SER A 54 -12.34 -4.12 13.40
C SER A 54 -11.21 -3.12 13.16
N LEU A 55 -11.15 -2.08 14.00
CA LEU A 55 -9.99 -1.19 14.04
C LEU A 55 -8.71 -1.97 14.35
N GLU A 56 -8.76 -2.91 15.29
CA GLU A 56 -7.62 -3.75 15.66
C GLU A 56 -7.20 -4.69 14.52
N ASP A 57 -8.15 -5.23 13.75
CA ASP A 57 -7.85 -5.99 12.52
C ASP A 57 -7.15 -5.11 11.49
N THR A 58 -7.56 -3.85 11.37
CA THR A 58 -6.97 -2.88 10.45
C THR A 58 -5.52 -2.58 10.83
N ILE A 59 -5.23 -2.38 12.12
CA ILE A 59 -3.86 -2.21 12.61
C ILE A 59 -3.02 -3.47 12.38
N ARG A 60 -3.55 -4.66 12.69
CA ARG A 60 -2.87 -5.94 12.39
C ARG A 60 -2.57 -6.09 10.91
N HIS A 61 -3.48 -5.66 10.04
CA HIS A 61 -3.27 -5.68 8.60
C HIS A 61 -2.13 -4.75 8.20
N MET A 62 -2.08 -3.52 8.74
CA MET A 62 -0.98 -2.58 8.51
C MET A 62 0.36 -3.17 8.95
N ASP A 63 0.40 -3.83 10.12
CA ASP A 63 1.62 -4.48 10.61
C ASP A 63 2.06 -5.62 9.68
N ALA A 64 1.13 -6.46 9.24
CA ALA A 64 1.41 -7.60 8.36
C ALA A 64 1.90 -7.18 6.96
N THR A 65 1.51 -5.99 6.47
CA THR A 65 1.93 -5.47 5.16
C THR A 65 3.15 -4.54 5.24
N GLY A 66 3.60 -4.20 6.45
CA GLY A 66 4.68 -3.24 6.69
C GLY A 66 4.26 -1.78 6.48
N THR A 67 2.96 -1.47 6.57
CA THR A 67 2.41 -0.12 6.51
C THR A 67 2.69 0.62 7.82
N ALA A 68 3.54 1.64 7.73
CA ALA A 68 3.89 2.48 8.87
C ALA A 68 2.73 3.41 9.26
N ARG A 69 2.12 4.09 8.28
CA ARG A 69 1.00 5.01 8.48
C ARG A 69 -0.05 4.86 7.38
N ALA A 70 -1.28 5.28 7.63
CA ALA A 70 -2.35 5.25 6.65
C ALA A 70 -3.24 6.50 6.70
N PHE A 71 -3.65 7.01 5.54
CA PHE A 71 -4.80 7.92 5.42
C PHE A 71 -6.07 7.11 5.64
N ILE A 72 -6.89 7.53 6.59
CA ILE A 72 -8.16 6.88 6.87
C ILE A 72 -9.28 7.73 6.31
N LEU A 73 -9.93 7.21 5.27
CA LEU A 73 -11.00 7.89 4.56
C LEU A 73 -12.35 7.41 5.13
N PRO A 74 -13.18 8.29 5.69
CA PRO A 74 -14.57 7.95 5.95
C PRO A 74 -15.34 7.72 4.65
N LEU A 75 -16.40 6.91 4.73
CA LEU A 75 -17.35 6.64 3.66
C LEU A 75 -18.76 6.64 4.26
N GLU A 76 -19.38 7.81 4.31
CA GLU A 76 -20.67 8.04 4.97
C GLU A 76 -21.88 7.65 4.11
N THR A 77 -21.67 7.43 2.81
CA THR A 77 -22.71 6.95 1.88
C THR A 77 -23.00 5.46 2.01
N GLY A 78 -22.06 4.68 2.58
CA GLY A 78 -22.18 3.23 2.66
C GLY A 78 -21.88 2.49 1.35
N GLU A 79 -21.38 3.20 0.32
CA GLU A 79 -21.04 2.60 -0.96
C GLU A 79 -20.00 1.48 -0.79
N GLY A 80 -20.05 0.45 -1.64
CA GLY A 80 -19.12 -0.69 -1.54
C GLY A 80 -19.27 -1.52 -0.25
N GLY A 81 -20.34 -1.32 0.53
CA GLY A 81 -20.59 -2.06 1.77
C GLY A 81 -19.79 -1.58 2.97
N VAL A 82 -19.18 -0.38 2.90
CA VAL A 82 -18.45 0.23 4.01
C VAL A 82 -19.17 1.49 4.44
N LEU A 83 -19.74 1.48 5.64
CA LEU A 83 -20.25 2.68 6.30
C LEU A 83 -19.28 3.10 7.40
N LEU A 84 -18.59 4.21 7.19
CA LEU A 84 -17.58 4.73 8.11
C LEU A 84 -17.75 6.25 8.29
N ARG A 85 -18.16 6.66 9.49
CA ARG A 85 -18.34 8.08 9.83
C ARG A 85 -17.02 8.78 10.14
N THR A 86 -16.95 10.07 9.86
CA THR A 86 -15.81 10.92 10.24
C THR A 86 -15.52 10.85 11.74
N GLU A 87 -16.54 10.80 12.59
CA GLU A 87 -16.37 10.68 14.04
C GLU A 87 -15.67 9.36 14.45
N THR A 88 -15.97 8.27 13.76
CA THR A 88 -15.31 6.97 13.97
C THR A 88 -13.85 7.02 13.57
N VAL A 89 -13.52 7.72 12.48
CA VAL A 89 -12.15 7.95 12.03
C VAL A 89 -11.36 8.76 13.06
N LEU A 90 -11.95 9.82 13.61
CA LEU A 90 -11.33 10.63 14.67
C LEU A 90 -11.10 9.82 15.95
N HIS A 91 -12.06 8.99 16.36
CA HIS A 91 -11.87 8.10 17.51
C HIS A 91 -10.68 7.16 17.28
N ALA A 92 -10.60 6.53 16.10
CA ALA A 92 -9.50 5.66 15.75
C ALA A 92 -8.16 6.39 15.76
N PHE A 93 -8.11 7.62 15.21
CA PHE A 93 -6.93 8.48 15.25
C PHE A 93 -6.47 8.76 16.69
N HIS A 94 -7.38 9.11 17.60
CA HIS A 94 -7.01 9.35 18.99
C HIS A 94 -6.49 8.09 19.70
N LYS A 95 -6.91 6.90 19.27
CA LYS A 95 -6.40 5.62 19.78
C LYS A 95 -5.02 5.25 19.20
N TYR A 96 -4.76 5.59 17.94
CA TYR A 96 -3.52 5.25 17.23
C TYR A 96 -2.94 6.47 16.46
N PRO A 97 -2.58 7.57 17.13
CA PRO A 97 -2.25 8.84 16.48
C PRO A 97 -0.97 8.79 15.62
N ASP A 98 -0.04 7.90 15.98
CA ASP A 98 1.21 7.72 15.24
C ASP A 98 1.04 6.84 13.99
N ARG A 99 -0.08 6.13 13.87
CA ARG A 99 -0.35 5.18 12.78
C ARG A 99 -1.37 5.75 11.79
N LEU A 100 -2.35 6.50 12.25
CA LEU A 100 -3.48 6.92 11.44
C LEU A 100 -3.42 8.41 11.14
N ILE A 101 -3.84 8.78 9.93
CA ILE A 101 -3.98 10.17 9.51
C ILE A 101 -5.46 10.36 9.14
N PRO A 102 -6.24 11.07 9.97
CA PRO A 102 -7.68 11.14 9.79
C PRO A 102 -8.04 12.09 8.65
N PHE A 103 -8.90 11.64 7.74
CA PHE A 103 -9.62 12.50 6.81
C PHE A 103 -11.06 12.70 7.32
N CYS A 104 -11.76 13.70 6.77
CA CYS A 104 -13.18 13.91 7.00
C CYS A 104 -13.97 13.80 5.69
N GLN A 105 -15.27 13.52 5.80
CA GLN A 105 -16.23 13.67 4.70
C GLN A 105 -17.31 14.66 5.13
N THR A 106 -17.73 15.49 4.19
CA THR A 106 -18.86 16.41 4.37
C THR A 106 -19.55 16.60 3.03
N ASP A 107 -20.87 16.76 3.05
CA ASP A 107 -21.63 17.08 1.84
C ASP A 107 -21.34 18.52 1.42
N ILE A 108 -20.75 18.70 0.25
CA ILE A 108 -20.34 20.00 -0.30
C ILE A 108 -21.51 20.90 -0.68
N ARG A 109 -22.72 20.35 -0.75
CA ARG A 109 -23.94 21.09 -1.10
C ARG A 109 -24.56 21.78 0.12
N GLN A 110 -24.09 21.44 1.32
CA GLN A 110 -24.59 22.05 2.55
C GLN A 110 -24.02 23.46 2.72
N PRO A 111 -24.84 24.43 3.15
CA PRO A 111 -24.41 25.82 3.30
C PRO A 111 -23.32 26.02 4.36
N ASP A 112 -23.17 25.07 5.29
CA ASP A 112 -22.20 25.10 6.40
C ASP A 112 -20.94 24.25 6.13
N VAL A 113 -20.72 23.81 4.88
CA VAL A 113 -19.61 22.91 4.52
C VAL A 113 -18.25 23.43 4.98
N ILE A 114 -18.01 24.74 4.86
CA ILE A 114 -16.73 25.36 5.21
C ILE A 114 -16.52 25.34 6.72
N GLU A 115 -17.56 25.64 7.49
CA GLU A 115 -17.58 25.59 8.95
C GLU A 115 -17.31 24.17 9.44
N ARG A 116 -17.94 23.17 8.80
CA ARG A 116 -17.73 21.74 9.11
C ARG A 116 -16.30 21.29 8.84
N ILE A 117 -15.73 21.64 7.68
CA ILE A 117 -14.32 21.32 7.37
C ILE A 117 -13.37 21.96 8.39
N ARG A 118 -13.61 23.22 8.75
CA ARG A 118 -12.81 23.91 9.78
C ARG A 118 -12.92 23.21 11.13
N ALA A 119 -14.12 22.80 11.54
CA ALA A 119 -14.33 22.07 12.78
C ALA A 119 -13.57 20.73 12.78
N TYR A 120 -13.68 19.94 11.71
CA TYR A 120 -12.95 18.67 11.61
C TYR A 120 -11.43 18.85 11.55
N HIS A 121 -10.95 19.92 10.91
CA HIS A 121 -9.52 20.25 10.93
C HIS A 121 -9.00 20.51 12.35
N LEU A 122 -9.76 21.25 13.17
CA LEU A 122 -9.45 21.50 14.58
C LEU A 122 -9.45 20.22 15.43
N LEU A 123 -10.34 19.26 15.10
CA LEU A 123 -10.41 17.96 15.75
C LEU A 123 -9.27 17.01 15.34
N GLY A 124 -8.53 17.34 14.29
CA GLY A 124 -7.33 16.61 13.89
C GLY A 124 -7.31 16.13 12.44
N CYS A 125 -8.41 16.28 11.70
CA CYS A 125 -8.44 15.91 10.27
C CYS A 125 -7.38 16.68 9.47
N ARG A 126 -6.75 15.98 8.51
CA ARG A 126 -5.68 16.50 7.65
C ARG A 126 -6.01 16.44 6.16
N GLY A 127 -7.19 15.94 5.82
CA GLY A 127 -7.68 15.92 4.45
C GLY A 127 -9.18 15.71 4.40
N ILE A 128 -9.72 15.85 3.19
CA ILE A 128 -11.09 15.52 2.85
C ILE A 128 -11.00 14.36 1.86
N GLY A 129 -11.77 13.29 2.07
CA GLY A 129 -11.67 12.07 1.27
C GLY A 129 -13.03 11.47 0.96
N GLU A 130 -13.06 10.70 -0.12
CA GLU A 130 -14.19 9.91 -0.63
C GLU A 130 -15.56 10.58 -0.44
N GLN A 131 -15.95 11.40 -1.42
CA GLN A 131 -17.22 12.12 -1.43
C GLN A 131 -18.26 11.41 -2.28
#